data_AF-A0A151IFL6-F1
#
_entry.id   AF-A0A151IFL6-F1
#
_cell.length_a   1.000
_cell.length_b   1.000
_cell.length_c   1.000
_cell.angle_alpha   90.00
_cell.angle_beta   90.00
_cell.angle_gamma   90.00
#
_symmetry.space_group_name_H-M   'P 1'
#
loop_
_entity.id
_entity.type
_entity.pdbx_description
1 polymer ?
#
loop_
_entity_poly.entity_id
_entity_poly.type
_entity_poly.pdbx_seq_one_letter_code
_entity_poly.pdbx_strand_id
1 'polypeptide(L)'
;MKLAQEISQKFCKERTYLQVENRYKTILRRKKCAIDNNSQSGSSRQNVPFEEELHKIASTDDSIQPEVVRTAKGVKRLKNSERVSVKINSSTQETKKKAVSITEKLEELHEKIEKARKKRHQDKMALIRELWHYIYIYIYIYIADIIYPLFDSGLDYTGRNLLTYIVICKN
;
A
#
# COMPACT_ATOMS: atom_id res chain seq x y z
N MET A 1 3.91 5.14 17.32
CA MET A 1 3.67 4.76 18.73
C MET A 1 2.52 3.76 18.93
N LYS A 2 1.42 3.83 18.16
CA LYS A 2 0.28 2.90 18.27
C LYS A 2 0.66 1.40 18.31
N LEU A 3 1.56 0.97 17.43
CA LEU A 3 2.01 -0.43 17.37
C LEU A 3 2.60 -0.96 18.69
N ALA A 4 3.36 -0.14 19.42
CA ALA A 4 3.96 -0.57 20.69
C ALA A 4 2.91 -0.72 21.80
N GLN A 5 1.89 0.14 21.80
CA GLN A 5 0.74 0.03 22.70
C GLN A 5 -0.09 -1.22 22.39
N GLU A 6 -0.38 -1.47 21.10
CA GLU A 6 -1.11 -2.66 20.65
C GLU A 6 -0.37 -3.97 21.02
N ILE A 7 0.95 -4.01 20.82
CA ILE A 7 1.77 -5.16 21.23
C ILE A 7 1.74 -5.33 22.74
N SER A 8 1.84 -4.24 23.50
CA SER A 8 1.84 -4.30 24.96
C SER A 8 0.50 -4.82 25.50
N GLN A 9 -0.61 -4.40 24.89
CA GLN A 9 -1.96 -4.87 25.20
C GLN A 9 -2.14 -6.35 24.84
N LYS A 10 -1.73 -6.75 23.64
CA LYS A 10 -1.93 -8.12 23.12
C LYS A 10 -1.11 -9.18 23.85
N PHE A 11 0.09 -8.82 24.31
CA PHE A 11 1.01 -9.74 24.98
C PHE A 11 1.13 -9.51 26.49
N CYS A 12 0.30 -8.62 27.05
CA CYS A 12 0.28 -8.22 28.47
C CYS A 12 1.69 -7.94 29.03
N LYS A 13 2.55 -7.31 28.23
CA LYS A 13 3.93 -6.98 28.60
C LYS A 13 4.24 -5.58 28.11
N GLU A 14 4.64 -4.71 29.02
CA GLU A 14 5.05 -3.36 28.66
C GLU A 14 6.28 -3.39 27.76
N ARG A 15 6.15 -2.80 26.57
CA ARG A 15 7.24 -2.64 25.62
C ARG A 15 7.31 -1.21 25.16
N THR A 16 8.48 -0.61 25.31
CA THR A 16 8.77 0.71 24.74
C THR A 16 8.83 0.60 23.21
N TYR A 17 8.44 1.66 22.52
CA TYR A 17 8.57 1.77 21.06
C TYR A 17 9.96 1.36 20.55
N LEU A 18 11.04 1.83 21.20
CA LEU A 18 12.42 1.51 20.82
C LEU A 18 12.73 0.00 20.91
N GLN A 19 12.18 -0.69 21.92
CA GLN A 19 12.38 -2.13 22.08
C GLN A 19 11.69 -2.91 20.97
N VAL A 20 10.47 -2.49 20.59
CA VAL A 20 9.72 -3.07 19.47
C VAL A 20 10.47 -2.86 18.16
N GLU A 21 10.94 -1.64 17.90
CA GLU A 21 11.68 -1.30 16.69
C GLU A 21 12.99 -2.09 16.56
N ASN A 22 13.78 -2.15 17.64
CA ASN A 22 15.03 -2.92 17.65
C ASN A 22 14.79 -4.41 17.41
N ARG A 23 13.71 -4.95 17.98
CA ARG A 23 13.32 -6.34 17.76
C ARG A 23 12.93 -6.58 16.30
N TYR A 24 12.13 -5.70 15.72
CA TYR A 24 11.74 -5.75 14.31
C TYR A 24 12.96 -5.72 13.38
N LYS A 25 13.88 -4.77 13.57
CA LYS A 25 15.13 -4.67 12.81
C LYS A 25 15.96 -5.96 12.91
N THR A 26 16.04 -6.56 14.09
CA THR A 26 16.77 -7.82 14.31
C THR A 26 16.15 -8.98 13.55
N ILE A 27 14.82 -9.09 13.55
CA ILE A 27 14.06 -10.11 12.82
C ILE A 27 14.34 -9.99 11.31
N LEU A 28 14.25 -8.77 10.76
CA LEU A 28 14.55 -8.52 9.34
C LEU A 28 15.99 -8.89 8.98
N ARG A 29 16.97 -8.49 9.80
CA ARG A 29 18.38 -8.82 9.56
C ARG A 29 18.60 -10.34 9.52
N ARG A 30 18.06 -11.07 10.49
CA ARG A 30 18.20 -12.54 10.56
C ARG A 30 17.58 -13.22 9.35
N LYS A 31 16.41 -12.76 8.90
CA LYS A 31 15.77 -13.25 7.68
C LYS A 31 16.67 -13.04 6.47
N LYS A 32 17.21 -11.83 6.30
CA LYS A 32 18.12 -11.53 5.19
C LYS A 32 19.36 -12.43 5.22
N CYS A 33 20.01 -12.59 6.36
CA CYS A 33 21.16 -13.48 6.50
C CYS A 33 20.83 -14.93 6.10
N ALA A 34 19.67 -15.45 6.51
CA ALA A 34 19.26 -16.81 6.17
C ALA A 34 18.97 -16.96 4.66
N ILE A 35 18.37 -15.94 4.03
CA ILE A 35 18.16 -15.91 2.58
C ILE A 35 19.50 -15.92 1.84
N ASP A 36 20.42 -15.03 2.23
CA ASP A 36 21.74 -14.90 1.61
C ASP A 36 22.52 -16.22 1.74
N ASN A 37 22.53 -16.82 2.94
CA ASN A 37 23.16 -18.12 3.19
C ASN A 37 22.54 -19.25 2.35
N ASN A 38 21.20 -19.29 2.25
CA ASN A 38 20.50 -20.30 1.45
C ASN A 38 20.66 -20.10 -0.06
N SER A 39 21.08 -18.91 -0.50
CA SER A 39 21.39 -18.62 -1.90
C SER A 39 22.81 -19.04 -2.30
N GLN A 40 23.71 -19.26 -1.33
CA GLN A 40 25.10 -19.62 -1.57
C GLN A 40 25.30 -21.14 -1.60
N SER A 41 25.76 -21.66 -2.75
CA SER A 41 26.10 -23.08 -2.93
C SER A 41 27.16 -23.54 -1.93
N GLY A 42 27.01 -24.77 -1.41
CA GLY A 42 27.91 -25.36 -0.42
C GLY A 42 27.62 -24.96 1.03
N SER A 43 26.70 -24.03 1.28
CA SER A 43 26.28 -23.65 2.63
C SER A 43 25.19 -24.59 3.16
N SER A 44 25.21 -24.86 4.46
CA SER A 44 24.12 -25.59 5.13
C SER A 44 22.84 -24.74 5.16
N ARG A 45 21.68 -25.38 5.00
CA ARG A 45 20.40 -24.65 4.93
C ARG A 45 20.00 -24.11 6.29
N GLN A 46 19.73 -22.81 6.36
CA GLN A 46 19.22 -22.14 7.55
C GLN A 46 17.70 -22.00 7.50
N ASN A 47 17.01 -22.44 8.55
CA ASN A 47 15.57 -22.29 8.69
C ASN A 47 15.21 -20.99 9.45
N VAL A 48 14.20 -20.28 8.97
CA VAL A 48 13.67 -19.06 9.60
C VAL A 48 12.30 -19.40 10.21
N PRO A 49 12.15 -19.43 11.54
CA PRO A 49 10.95 -19.96 12.21
C PRO A 49 9.69 -19.14 11.96
N PHE A 50 9.82 -17.87 11.56
CA PHE A 50 8.72 -16.94 11.31
C PHE A 50 8.50 -16.67 9.81
N GLU A 51 9.11 -17.45 8.92
CA GLU A 51 9.06 -17.18 7.48
C GLU A 51 7.64 -17.33 6.90
N GLU A 52 6.94 -18.38 7.31
CA GLU A 52 5.57 -18.66 6.87
C GLU A 52 4.59 -17.58 7.33
N GLU A 53 4.72 -17.15 8.59
CA GLU A 53 3.90 -16.06 9.15
C GLU A 53 4.15 -14.74 8.44
N LEU A 54 5.42 -14.39 8.20
CA LEU A 54 5.77 -13.18 7.45
C LEU A 54 5.25 -13.23 6.01
N HIS A 55 5.35 -14.39 5.35
CA HIS A 55 4.82 -14.56 4.01
C HIS A 55 3.29 -14.40 3.99
N LYS A 56 2.59 -14.92 4.98
CA LYS A 56 1.13 -14.78 5.11
C LYS A 56 0.70 -13.32 5.30
N ILE A 57 1.41 -12.58 6.14
CA ILE A 57 1.18 -11.13 6.34
C ILE A 57 1.44 -10.38 5.04
N ALA A 58 2.58 -10.64 4.39
CA ALA A 58 2.93 -9.98 3.13
C ALA A 58 1.94 -10.30 1.99
N SER A 59 1.43 -11.52 1.92
CA SER A 59 0.41 -11.90 0.93
C SER A 59 -0.99 -11.35 1.21
N THR A 60 -1.24 -10.88 2.43
CA THR A 60 -2.52 -10.24 2.77
C THR A 60 -2.53 -8.77 2.31
N ASP A 61 -1.35 -8.19 2.14
CA ASP A 61 -1.15 -6.80 1.72
C ASP A 61 -0.62 -6.73 0.28
N ASP A 62 -1.51 -7.04 -0.68
CA ASP A 62 -1.24 -6.90 -2.11
C ASP A 62 -1.13 -5.41 -2.56
N SER A 63 -1.29 -4.45 -1.64
CA SER A 63 -1.25 -3.02 -1.97
C SER A 63 0.16 -2.43 -2.06
N ILE A 64 1.17 -3.13 -1.54
CA ILE A 64 2.55 -2.64 -1.39
C ILE A 64 3.51 -3.12 -2.49
N GLN A 65 3.13 -4.07 -3.35
CA GLN A 65 4.03 -4.52 -4.40
C GLN A 65 4.21 -3.45 -5.49
N PRO A 66 5.45 -2.99 -5.77
CA PRO A 66 5.69 -2.14 -6.92
C PRO A 66 5.49 -2.97 -8.20
N GLU A 67 4.56 -2.54 -9.05
CA GLU A 67 4.29 -3.15 -10.37
C GLU A 67 5.57 -3.27 -11.23
N VAL A 68 6.56 -2.42 -10.97
CA VAL A 68 7.81 -2.36 -11.71
C VAL A 68 8.99 -2.13 -10.76
N VAL A 69 9.92 -3.08 -10.72
CA VAL A 69 11.22 -2.87 -10.08
C VAL A 69 12.17 -2.25 -11.10
N ARG A 70 12.62 -1.03 -10.83
CA ARG A 70 13.64 -0.35 -11.64
C ARG A 70 15.02 -0.70 -11.09
N THR A 71 15.88 -1.26 -11.94
CA THR A 71 17.31 -1.40 -11.67
C THR A 71 18.04 -0.34 -12.49
N ALA A 72 19.25 0.06 -12.10
CA ALA A 72 20.07 1.06 -12.82
C ALA A 72 20.30 0.75 -14.32
N LYS A 73 20.07 -0.50 -14.76
CA LYS A 73 20.21 -0.96 -16.15
C LYS A 73 18.87 -1.22 -16.88
N GLY A 74 17.72 -0.95 -16.26
CA GLY A 74 16.42 -1.10 -16.93
C GLY A 74 15.24 -1.49 -16.03
N VAL A 75 14.07 -1.53 -16.65
CA VAL A 75 12.78 -1.90 -16.05
C VAL A 75 12.61 -3.42 -16.08
N LYS A 76 12.55 -4.07 -14.92
CA LYS A 76 12.18 -5.50 -14.82
C LYS A 76 10.76 -5.61 -14.27
N ARG A 77 9.88 -6.24 -15.06
CA ARG A 77 8.60 -6.75 -14.57
C ARG A 77 8.87 -8.08 -13.88
N LEU A 78 8.55 -8.19 -12.59
CA LEU A 78 8.59 -9.47 -11.90
C LEU A 78 7.47 -10.33 -12.49
N LYS A 79 7.83 -11.30 -13.34
CA LYS A 79 6.93 -12.42 -13.59
C LYS A 79 6.83 -13.18 -12.28
N ASN A 80 5.64 -13.19 -11.67
CA ASN A 80 5.35 -14.10 -10.57
C ASN A 80 5.70 -15.52 -11.05
N SER A 81 6.78 -16.08 -10.52
CA SER A 81 7.03 -17.51 -10.63
C SER A 81 5.95 -18.18 -9.80
N GLU A 82 4.86 -18.57 -10.44
CA GLU A 82 4.10 -19.71 -9.97
C GLU A 82 5.09 -20.84 -9.70
N ARG A 83 4.86 -21.53 -8.58
CA ARG A 83 5.66 -22.62 -8.08
C ARG A 83 5.77 -23.71 -9.15
N VAL A 84 6.90 -23.80 -9.83
CA VAL A 84 7.30 -25.06 -10.48
C VAL A 84 7.76 -25.99 -9.37
N SER A 85 6.82 -26.64 -8.69
CA SER A 85 7.12 -27.85 -7.93
C SER A 85 7.31 -28.97 -8.95
N VAL A 86 8.57 -29.21 -9.35
CA VAL A 86 8.96 -30.44 -10.03
C VAL A 86 8.74 -31.59 -9.04
N LYS A 87 7.65 -32.33 -9.21
CA LYS A 87 7.55 -33.71 -8.71
C LYS A 87 7.64 -34.62 -9.93
N ILE A 88 8.83 -35.17 -10.14
CA ILE A 88 9.02 -36.37 -10.93
C ILE A 88 8.48 -37.52 -10.07
N ASN A 89 7.42 -38.17 -10.53
CA ASN A 89 7.31 -39.63 -10.64
C ASN A 89 5.96 -40.02 -11.27
N SER A 90 6.07 -41.00 -12.16
CA SER A 90 5.09 -41.61 -13.06
C SER A 90 3.80 -42.12 -12.41
N SER A 91 2.65 -41.85 -13.02
CA SER A 91 1.79 -42.87 -13.64
C SER A 91 0.52 -42.25 -14.22
N THR A 92 0.09 -42.88 -15.30
CA THR A 92 -1.03 -42.64 -16.20
C THR A 92 -2.36 -42.41 -15.48
N GLN A 93 -3.12 -41.38 -15.88
CA GLN A 93 -4.57 -41.50 -16.13
C GLN A 93 -5.13 -40.24 -16.81
N GLU A 94 -5.62 -40.46 -18.02
CA GLU A 94 -6.29 -39.49 -18.88
C GLU A 94 -7.58 -38.98 -18.22
N THR A 95 -7.71 -37.67 -18.03
CA THR A 95 -9.01 -37.01 -18.02
C THR A 95 -8.92 -35.73 -18.85
N LYS A 96 -9.62 -35.75 -19.99
CA LYS A 96 -9.79 -34.63 -20.91
C LYS A 96 -10.43 -33.44 -20.18
N LYS A 97 -9.62 -32.53 -19.65
CA LYS A 97 -10.05 -31.17 -19.31
C LYS A 97 -9.75 -30.28 -20.52
N LYS A 98 -10.83 -29.73 -21.11
CA LYS A 98 -10.79 -28.79 -22.22
C LYS A 98 -9.70 -27.74 -21.95
N ALA A 99 -8.74 -27.66 -22.86
CA ALA A 99 -7.70 -26.64 -22.84
C ALA A 99 -8.36 -25.29 -23.15
N VAL A 100 -8.87 -24.63 -22.09
CA VAL A 100 -9.13 -23.19 -22.14
C VAL A 100 -7.81 -22.55 -22.53
N SER A 101 -7.81 -21.83 -23.64
CA SER A 101 -6.59 -21.30 -24.26
C SER A 101 -5.84 -20.45 -23.25
N ILE A 102 -4.53 -20.65 -23.15
CA ILE A 102 -3.64 -19.89 -22.24
C ILE A 102 -3.83 -18.37 -22.44
N THR A 103 -4.17 -17.95 -23.67
CA THR A 103 -4.47 -16.56 -24.03
C THR A 103 -5.70 -16.01 -23.31
N GLU A 104 -6.77 -16.80 -23.20
CA GLU A 104 -8.03 -16.40 -22.58
C GLU A 104 -7.86 -16.17 -21.07
N LYS A 105 -7.06 -17.02 -20.40
CA LYS A 105 -6.70 -16.83 -18.99
C LYS A 105 -5.83 -15.61 -18.74
N LEU A 106 -4.94 -15.26 -19.69
CA LEU A 106 -4.10 -14.06 -19.59
C LEU A 106 -4.92 -12.78 -19.75
N GLU A 107 -5.89 -12.78 -20.67
CA GLU A 107 -6.82 -11.66 -20.86
C GLU A 107 -7.70 -11.45 -19.63
N GLU A 108 -8.23 -12.53 -19.05
CA GLU A 108 -9.03 -12.46 -17.83
C GLU A 108 -8.24 -11.89 -16.64
N LEU A 109 -6.95 -12.26 -16.52
CA LEU A 109 -6.06 -11.71 -15.49
C LEU A 109 -5.79 -10.22 -15.69
N HIS A 110 -5.52 -9.80 -16.93
CA HIS A 110 -5.31 -8.38 -17.25
C HIS A 110 -6.57 -7.56 -16.95
N GLU A 111 -7.74 -8.07 -17.30
CA GLU A 111 -9.01 -7.39 -17.04
C GLU A 111 -9.29 -7.24 -15.54
N LYS A 112 -9.00 -8.29 -14.75
CA LYS A 112 -9.13 -8.25 -13.28
C LYS A 112 -8.18 -7.22 -12.66
N ILE A 113 -6.94 -7.13 -13.14
CA ILE A 113 -5.94 -6.16 -12.67
C ILE A 113 -6.40 -4.73 -12.98
N GLU A 114 -6.85 -4.47 -14.21
CA GLU A 114 -7.30 -3.13 -14.63
C GLU A 114 -8.60 -2.71 -13.91
N LYS A 115 -9.54 -3.64 -13.69
CA LYS A 115 -10.74 -3.37 -12.87
C LYS A 115 -10.36 -3.02 -11.43
N ALA A 116 -9.45 -3.78 -10.82
CA ALA A 116 -9.00 -3.49 -9.46
C ALA A 116 -8.25 -2.15 -9.37
N ARG A 117 -7.44 -1.82 -10.39
CA ARG A 117 -6.76 -0.53 -10.52
C ARG A 117 -7.76 0.63 -10.62
N LYS A 118 -8.77 0.49 -11.48
CA LYS A 118 -9.82 1.50 -11.67
C LYS A 118 -10.61 1.73 -10.40
N LYS A 119 -10.98 0.66 -9.69
CA LYS A 119 -11.68 0.74 -8.40
C LYS A 119 -10.85 1.50 -7.35
N ARG A 120 -9.58 1.12 -7.16
CA ARG A 120 -8.68 1.82 -6.22
C ARG A 120 -8.51 3.30 -6.57
N HIS A 121 -8.41 3.61 -7.86
CA HIS A 121 -8.34 5.00 -8.30
C HIS A 121 -9.62 5.76 -7.97
N GLN A 122 -10.79 5.17 -8.19
CA GLN A 122 -12.08 5.76 -7.83
C GLN A 122 -12.20 6.00 -6.33
N ASP A 123 -11.84 5.02 -5.50
CA ASP A 123 -11.88 5.14 -4.04
C ASP A 123 -10.95 6.28 -3.56
N LYS A 124 -9.74 6.38 -4.14
CA LYS A 124 -8.82 7.49 -3.84
C LYS A 124 -9.38 8.85 -4.27
N MET A 125 -10.00 8.93 -5.45
CA MET A 125 -10.62 10.17 -5.93
C MET A 125 -11.83 10.56 -5.09
N ALA A 126 -12.59 9.61 -4.56
CA ALA A 126 -13.70 9.86 -3.66
C ALA A 126 -13.21 10.52 -2.35
N LEU A 127 -12.17 9.97 -1.72
CA LEU A 127 -11.56 10.55 -0.52
C LEU A 127 -11.03 11.98 -0.76
N ILE A 128 -10.42 12.23 -1.91
CA ILE A 128 -9.94 13.57 -2.27
C ILE A 128 -11.12 14.54 -2.39
N ARG A 129 -12.23 14.12 -3.00
CA ARG A 129 -13.44 14.94 -3.12
C ARG A 129 -14.05 15.26 -1.77
N GLU A 130 -14.15 14.27 -0.88
CA GLU A 130 -14.63 14.48 0.49
C GLU A 130 -13.76 15.48 1.23
N LEU A 131 -12.43 15.31 1.17
CA LEU A 131 -11.49 16.24 1.80
C LEU A 131 -11.62 17.66 1.25
N TRP A 132 -11.76 17.82 -0.07
CA TRP A 132 -12.04 19.12 -0.69
C TRP A 132 -13.35 19.74 -0.20
N HIS A 133 -14.39 18.93 -0.05
CA HIS A 133 -15.68 19.39 0.46
C HIS A 133 -15.57 19.89 1.92
N TYR A 134 -14.87 19.16 2.79
CA TYR A 134 -14.61 19.59 4.15
C TYR A 134 -13.80 20.90 4.23
N ILE A 135 -12.76 21.03 3.40
CA ILE A 135 -11.97 22.27 3.32
C ILE A 135 -12.85 23.44 2.87
N TYR A 136 -13.70 23.22 1.86
CA TYR A 136 -14.60 24.24 1.36
C TYR A 136 -15.59 24.72 2.43
N ILE A 137 -16.22 23.79 3.16
CA ILE A 137 -17.12 24.11 4.28
C ILE A 137 -16.37 24.91 5.35
N TYR A 138 -15.17 24.46 5.73
CA TYR A 138 -14.38 25.13 6.77
C TYR A 138 -14.02 26.57 6.37
N ILE A 139 -13.61 26.78 5.11
CA ILE A 139 -13.33 28.12 4.57
C ILE A 139 -14.59 28.97 4.58
N TYR A 140 -15.74 28.41 4.17
CA TYR A 140 -17.01 29.13 4.15
C TYR A 140 -17.43 29.58 5.56
N ILE A 141 -17.36 28.69 6.55
CA ILE A 141 -17.64 29.01 7.96
C ILE A 141 -16.68 30.08 8.47
N TYR A 142 -15.37 29.93 8.21
CA TYR A 142 -14.36 30.91 8.62
C TYR A 142 -14.63 32.31 8.04
N ILE A 143 -15.01 32.38 6.76
CA ILE A 143 -15.36 33.67 6.13
C ILE A 143 -16.67 34.21 6.72
N ALA A 144 -17.72 33.39 6.83
CA ALA A 144 -19.05 33.77 7.31
C ALA A 144 -19.08 34.24 8.78
N ASP A 145 -18.41 33.52 9.67
CA ASP A 145 -18.55 33.71 11.12
C ASP A 145 -17.46 34.61 11.72
N ILE A 146 -16.33 34.77 11.03
CA ILE A 146 -15.19 35.55 11.55
C ILE A 146 -14.97 36.80 10.70
N ILE A 147 -14.85 36.66 9.38
CA ILE A 147 -14.48 37.79 8.51
C ILE A 147 -15.64 38.76 8.30
N TYR A 148 -16.86 38.27 8.05
CA TYR A 148 -18.02 39.15 7.80
C TYR A 148 -18.42 40.01 9.02
N PRO A 149 -18.49 39.48 10.26
CA PRO A 149 -18.79 40.29 11.44
C PRO A 149 -17.70 41.33 11.76
N LEU A 150 -16.44 41.04 11.45
CA LEU A 150 -15.33 42.00 11.53
C LEU A 150 -15.52 43.16 10.53
N PHE A 151 -16.07 42.89 9.35
CA PHE A 151 -16.38 43.91 8.34
C PHE A 151 -17.59 44.79 8.73
N ASP A 152 -18.62 44.22 9.36
CA ASP A 152 -19.81 44.94 9.83
C ASP A 152 -19.53 45.85 11.05
N SER A 153 -18.43 45.60 11.76
CA SER A 153 -17.99 46.40 12.91
C SER A 153 -17.26 47.72 12.56
N GLY A 154 -17.20 48.09 11.27
CA GLY A 154 -16.81 49.44 10.84
C GLY A 154 -15.32 49.77 10.91
N LEU A 155 -14.42 48.78 10.84
CA LEU A 155 -13.00 49.06 10.61
C LEU A 155 -12.74 49.22 9.11
N ASP A 156 -12.61 50.48 8.67
CA ASP A 156 -12.07 50.88 7.38
C ASP A 156 -10.62 50.39 7.22
N TYR A 157 -10.44 49.17 6.71
CA TYR A 157 -9.22 48.80 6.02
C TYR A 157 -9.47 48.94 4.53
N THR A 158 -9.00 50.07 3.99
CA THR A 158 -8.80 50.39 2.57
C THR A 158 -9.03 49.19 1.65
N GLY A 159 -10.26 49.15 1.11
CA GLY A 159 -10.69 48.15 0.15
C GLY A 159 -9.74 48.08 -1.05
N ARG A 160 -9.15 46.91 -1.24
CA ARG A 160 -8.68 46.33 -2.50
C ARG A 160 -7.88 45.08 -2.13
N ASN A 161 -8.50 43.89 -2.10
CA ASN A 161 -7.84 42.64 -2.57
C ASN A 161 -8.63 41.34 -2.36
N LEU A 162 -9.68 41.25 -1.52
CA LEU A 162 -10.35 39.95 -1.33
C LEU A 162 -11.36 39.59 -2.44
N LEU A 163 -12.09 40.55 -3.00
CA LEU A 163 -13.03 40.30 -4.10
C LEU A 163 -12.32 39.85 -5.40
N THR A 164 -11.05 40.19 -5.59
CA THR A 164 -10.24 39.71 -6.71
C THR A 164 -9.89 38.21 -6.59
N TYR A 165 -9.81 37.67 -5.37
CA TYR A 165 -9.47 36.26 -5.15
C TYR A 165 -10.65 35.31 -5.37
N ILE A 166 -11.89 35.76 -5.13
CA ILE A 166 -13.08 34.91 -5.29
C ILE A 166 -13.41 34.68 -6.78
N VAL A 167 -13.04 35.60 -7.67
CA VAL A 167 -13.25 35.45 -9.14
C VAL A 167 -12.30 34.40 -9.75
N ILE A 168 -11.16 34.10 -9.12
CA ILE A 168 -10.19 33.14 -9.66
C ILE A 168 -10.62 31.67 -9.43
N CYS A 169 -11.54 31.40 -8.50
CA CYS A 169 -11.97 30.02 -8.18
C CYS A 169 -13.23 29.55 -8.93
N LYS A 170 -13.71 30.31 -9.93
CA LYS A 170 -14.91 29.98 -10.72
C LYS A 170 -14.66 29.54 -12.17
N ASN A 171 -13.41 29.34 -12.58
CA ASN A 171 -13.06 28.75 -13.88
C ASN A 171 -12.37 27.39 -13.72
#